data_AF-A0A2V9V0Z6-F1
#
_entry.id   AF-A0A2V9V0Z6-F1
#
_cell.length_a   1.000
_cell.length_b   1.000
_cell.length_c   1.000
_cell.angle_alpha   90.00
_cell.angle_beta   90.00
_cell.angle_gamma   90.00
#
_symmetry.space_group_name_H-M   'P 1'
#
loop_
_entity.id
_entity.type
_entity.pdbx_description
1 polymer ?
#
loop_
_entity_poly.entity_id
_entity_poly.type
_entity_poly.pdbx_seq_one_letter_code
_entity_poly.pdbx_strand_id
1 'polypeptide(L)'
;MCLPTGVAVDSSSNVYIGDDGNSRVRKVNSSGTISTSAGTGKIGYNGDGLVAAQANLDSPVSVAVSPAGIPYVDDDIQYRVRKIQ
;
A
#
# COMPACT_ATOMS: atom_id res chain seq x y z
N MET A 1 -15.52 8.73 -7.95
CA MET A 1 -14.80 10.00 -8.20
C MET A 1 -13.53 9.95 -7.38
N CYS A 2 -12.38 9.71 -8.03
CA CYS A 2 -11.11 9.31 -7.41
C CYS A 2 -10.04 10.39 -7.64
N LEU A 3 -9.44 10.90 -6.56
CA LEU A 3 -8.27 11.79 -6.51
C LEU A 3 -7.63 11.60 -5.11
N PRO A 4 -6.29 11.58 -4.93
CA PRO A 4 -5.17 11.25 -5.81
C PRO A 4 -4.69 9.79 -5.61
N THR A 5 -3.90 9.28 -6.55
CA THR A 5 -3.08 8.05 -6.48
C THR A 5 -2.05 8.16 -5.33
N GLY A 6 -2.44 7.76 -4.11
CA GLY A 6 -1.76 8.11 -2.86
C GLY A 6 -0.29 7.78 -2.84
N VAL A 7 0.54 8.81 -2.71
CA VAL A 7 1.96 8.68 -2.38
C VAL A 7 2.24 9.22 -0.99
N ALA A 8 3.05 8.52 -0.22
CA ALA A 8 3.50 8.97 1.09
C ALA A 8 4.99 8.72 1.24
N VAL A 9 5.66 9.62 1.96
CA VAL A 9 7.11 9.55 2.17
C VAL A 9 7.37 9.37 3.66
N ASP A 10 8.20 8.39 4.01
CA ASP A 10 8.65 8.21 5.39
C ASP A 10 9.87 9.08 5.73
N SER A 11 10.25 9.14 7.00
CA SER A 11 11.42 9.90 7.46
C SER A 11 12.76 9.34 6.98
N SER A 12 12.76 8.16 6.34
CA SER A 12 13.93 7.52 5.73
C SER A 12 13.97 7.73 4.22
N SER A 13 13.16 8.64 3.69
CA SER A 13 13.04 8.95 2.26
C SER A 13 12.58 7.76 1.41
N ASN A 14 11.82 6.83 1.99
CA ASN A 14 11.11 5.84 1.19
C ASN A 14 9.77 6.40 0.73
N VAL A 15 9.44 6.20 -0.55
CA VAL A 15 8.16 6.57 -1.14
C VAL A 15 7.27 5.34 -1.24
N TYR A 16 6.06 5.43 -0.72
CA TYR A 16 5.02 4.41 -0.84
C TYR A 16 3.97 4.87 -1.83
N ILE A 17 3.49 3.96 -2.68
CA ILE A 17 2.62 4.26 -3.82
C ILE A 17 1.45 3.27 -3.81
N GLY A 18 0.22 3.78 -3.79
CA GLY A 18 -0.98 2.99 -4.11
C GLY A 18 -1.03 2.71 -5.61
N ASP A 19 -0.82 1.46 -5.99
CA ASP A 19 -0.78 0.97 -7.38
C ASP A 19 -2.07 0.19 -7.66
N ASP A 20 -3.18 0.95 -7.72
CA ASP A 20 -4.56 0.47 -7.88
C ASP A 20 -4.70 -0.54 -9.03
N GLY A 21 -4.23 -0.16 -10.22
CA GLY A 21 -4.29 -1.02 -11.41
C GLY A 21 -3.52 -2.33 -11.31
N ASN A 22 -2.57 -2.43 -10.36
CA ASN A 22 -1.85 -3.66 -10.07
C ASN A 22 -2.23 -4.27 -8.71
N SER A 23 -3.27 -3.77 -8.04
CA SER A 23 -3.75 -4.22 -6.72
C SER A 23 -2.62 -4.39 -5.70
N ARG A 24 -1.73 -3.39 -5.64
CA ARG A 24 -0.50 -3.43 -4.83
C ARG A 24 -0.22 -2.09 -4.16
N VAL A 25 0.59 -2.16 -3.11
CA VAL A 25 1.35 -1.01 -2.60
C VAL A 25 2.81 -1.21 -2.95
N ARG A 26 3.39 -0.22 -3.63
CA ARG A 26 4.79 -0.23 -4.06
C ARG A 26 5.62 0.65 -3.15
N LYS A 27 6.88 0.28 -2.95
CA LYS A 27 7.85 1.06 -2.18
C LYS A 27 9.04 1.38 -3.09
N VAL A 28 9.42 2.66 -3.17
CA VAL A 28 10.69 3.11 -3.73
C VAL A 28 11.58 3.48 -2.56
N ASN A 29 12.73 2.83 -2.41
CA ASN A 29 13.65 3.17 -1.33
C ASN A 29 14.49 4.41 -1.65
N SER A 30 15.28 4.87 -0.68
CA SER A 30 16.16 6.04 -0.84
C SER A 30 17.24 5.87 -1.92
N SER A 31 17.55 4.64 -2.35
CA SER A 31 18.44 4.35 -3.48
C SER A 31 17.70 4.26 -4.83
N GLY A 32 16.40 4.56 -4.87
CA GLY A 32 15.59 4.53 -6.10
C GLY A 32 15.13 3.14 -6.55
N THR A 33 15.33 2.10 -5.73
CA THR A 33 14.88 0.73 -6.04
C THR A 33 13.41 0.56 -5.68
N ILE A 34 12.62 0.05 -6.63
CA ILE A 34 11.20 -0.25 -6.43
C ILE A 34 10.96 -1.71 -6.03
N SER A 35 10.09 -1.93 -5.05
CA SER A 35 9.64 -3.25 -4.59
C SER A 35 8.14 -3.26 -4.26
N THR A 36 7.57 -4.43 -3.99
CA THR A 36 6.18 -4.57 -3.51
C THR A 36 6.18 -4.64 -2.00
N SER A 37 5.45 -3.73 -1.36
CA SER A 37 5.31 -3.67 0.10
C SER A 37 4.05 -4.40 0.58
N ALA A 38 2.99 -4.40 -0.22
CA ALA A 38 1.76 -5.15 0.04
C ALA A 38 1.04 -5.49 -1.27
N GLY A 39 0.18 -6.51 -1.25
CA GLY A 39 -0.61 -6.92 -2.41
C GLY A 39 0.04 -8.03 -3.22
N THR A 40 -0.74 -9.05 -3.56
CA THR A 40 -0.35 -10.11 -4.50
C THR A 40 -0.47 -9.67 -5.96
N GLY A 41 -1.29 -8.64 -6.22
CA GLY A 41 -1.76 -8.25 -7.54
C GLY A 41 -3.03 -8.96 -8.00
N LYS A 42 -3.66 -9.74 -7.11
CA LYS A 42 -5.01 -10.26 -7.31
C LYS A 42 -6.00 -9.39 -6.53
N ILE A 43 -7.04 -8.94 -7.22
CA ILE A 43 -8.15 -8.18 -6.63
C ILE A 43 -8.89 -9.04 -5.59
N GLY A 44 -9.27 -8.41 -4.48
CA GLY A 44 -10.20 -8.97 -3.49
C GLY A 44 -9.58 -9.17 -2.12
N TYR A 45 -10.32 -9.80 -1.21
CA TYR A 45 -9.92 -10.02 0.18
C TYR A 45 -9.62 -11.49 0.45
N ASN A 46 -8.44 -11.79 1.01
CA ASN A 46 -8.06 -13.15 1.40
C ASN A 46 -7.70 -13.29 2.88
N GLY A 47 -7.96 -12.27 3.70
CA GLY A 47 -7.68 -12.30 5.14
C GLY A 47 -6.76 -11.16 5.61
N ASP A 48 -6.92 -10.82 6.88
CA ASP A 48 -5.97 -10.02 7.66
C ASP A 48 -5.06 -10.93 8.49
N GLY A 49 -3.90 -10.43 8.90
CA GLY A 49 -2.89 -11.20 9.64
C GLY A 49 -1.94 -12.01 8.76
N LEU A 50 -2.11 -11.96 7.43
CA LEU A 50 -1.15 -12.46 6.46
C LEU A 50 0.07 -11.53 6.37
N VAL A 51 1.17 -12.04 5.82
CA VAL A 51 2.28 -11.18 5.37
C VAL A 51 1.73 -10.20 4.34
N ALA A 52 2.08 -8.92 4.44
CA ALA A 52 1.47 -7.88 3.60
C ALA A 52 1.57 -8.16 2.09
N ALA A 53 2.69 -8.72 1.61
CA ALA A 53 2.89 -9.11 0.21
C ALA A 53 2.01 -10.29 -0.25
N GLN A 54 1.41 -11.04 0.69
CA GLN A 54 0.50 -12.17 0.44
C GLN A 54 -0.98 -11.79 0.60
N ALA A 55 -1.27 -10.62 1.15
CA ALA A 55 -2.63 -10.11 1.21
C ALA A 55 -3.09 -9.68 -0.19
N ASN A 56 -4.32 -10.03 -0.56
CA ASN A 56 -5.00 -9.44 -1.69
C ASN A 56 -5.53 -8.06 -1.27
N LEU A 57 -5.50 -7.10 -2.20
CA LEU A 57 -5.99 -5.74 -2.03
C LEU A 57 -7.01 -5.46 -3.14
N ASP A 58 -7.98 -4.59 -2.87
CA ASP A 58 -8.96 -4.15 -3.85
C ASP A 58 -8.99 -2.62 -3.88
N SER A 59 -8.46 -2.07 -4.96
CA SER A 59 -8.24 -0.65 -5.14
C SER A 59 -7.50 0.08 -4.02
N PRO A 60 -6.19 -0.24 -3.80
CA PRO A 60 -5.34 0.54 -2.91
C PRO A 60 -5.08 1.94 -3.49
N VAL A 61 -5.96 2.90 -3.17
CA VAL A 61 -5.95 4.26 -3.76
C VAL A 61 -5.22 5.28 -2.90
N SER A 62 -5.21 5.12 -1.57
CA SER A 62 -4.57 6.08 -0.66
C SER A 62 -3.57 5.39 0.24
N VAL A 63 -2.41 6.02 0.45
CA VAL A 63 -1.38 5.55 1.38
C VAL A 63 -0.98 6.71 2.31
N ALA A 64 -0.91 6.44 3.61
CA ALA A 64 -0.40 7.35 4.62
C ALA A 64 0.71 6.68 5.44
N VAL A 65 1.65 7.45 5.97
CA VAL A 65 2.75 6.93 6.80
C VAL A 65 2.70 7.55 8.19
N SER A 66 2.76 6.72 9.23
CA SER A 66 2.85 7.18 10.62
C SER A 66 4.23 7.77 10.96
N PRO A 67 4.38 8.52 12.07
CA PRO A 67 5.70 9.01 12.52
C PRO A 67 6.75 7.92 12.73
N ALA A 68 6.32 6.67 12.96
CA ALA A 68 7.21 5.52 13.08
C ALA A 68 7.62 4.89 11.72
N GLY A 69 7.21 5.48 10.58
CA GLY A 69 7.51 4.99 9.24
C GLY A 69 6.59 3.85 8.76
N ILE A 70 5.52 3.55 9.49
CA ILE A 70 4.60 2.46 9.14
C ILE A 70 3.57 2.97 8.12
N PRO A 71 3.41 2.31 6.96
CA PRO A 71 2.41 2.69 5.97
C PRO A 71 1.03 2.08 6.28
N TYR A 72 -0.01 2.84 5.96
CA TYR A 72 -1.41 2.48 6.03
C TYR A 72 -2.01 2.68 4.65
N VAL A 73 -2.78 1.71 4.16
CA VAL A 73 -3.44 1.77 2.86
C VAL A 73 -4.95 1.75 3.02
N ASP A 74 -5.63 2.59 2.26
CA ASP A 74 -7.08 2.54 2.08
C ASP A 74 -7.40 1.47 1.02
N ASP A 75 -8.11 0.42 1.45
CA ASP A 75 -8.60 -0.70 0.66
C ASP A 75 -10.08 -0.40 0.34
N ASP A 76 -10.26 0.56 -0.59
CA ASP A 76 -11.47 1.38 -0.77
C ASP A 76 -12.74 0.53 -0.99
N ILE A 77 -12.61 -0.54 -1.78
CA ILE A 77 -13.74 -1.43 -2.11
C ILE A 77 -13.98 -2.47 -0.99
N GLN A 78 -12.99 -2.69 -0.12
CA GLN A 78 -13.14 -3.56 1.05
C GLN A 78 -13.61 -2.83 2.30
N TYR A 79 -13.81 -1.50 2.22
CA TYR A 79 -14.22 -0.63 3.32
C TYR A 79 -13.26 -0.69 4.52
N ARG A 80 -11.94 -0.74 4.28
CA ARG A 80 -10.92 -0.88 5.34
C ARG A 80 -9.72 0.01 5.14
N VAL A 81 -9.13 0.43 6.26
CA VAL A 81 -7.77 0.95 6.31
C VAL A 81 -6.86 -0.13 6.91
N ARG A 82 -5.80 -0.51 6.20
CA ARG A 82 -4.93 -1.64 6.56
C ARG A 82 -3.51 -1.15 6.87
N LYS A 83 -2.97 -1.57 8.00
CA LYS A 83 -1.56 -1.38 8.38
C LYS A 83 -0.69 -2.38 7.61
N ILE A 84 0.38 -1.90 7.00
CA ILE A 84 1.38 -2.75 6.34
C ILE A 84 2.52 -3.03 7.34
N GLN A 85 2.73 -4.30 7.67
CA GLN A 85 3.83 -4.79 8.52
C GLN A 85 4.39 -6.11 8.02
#